data_AF-M2NIL8-F1
#
_entry.id   AF-M2NIL8-F1
#
_cell.length_a   1.000
_cell.length_b   1.000
_cell.length_c   1.000
_cell.angle_alpha   90.00
_cell.angle_beta   90.00
_cell.angle_gamma   90.00
#
_symmetry.space_group_name_H-M   'P 1'
#
loop_
_entity.id
_entity.type
_entity.pdbx_description
1 polymer ?
#
loop_
_entity_poly.entity_id
_entity_poly.type
_entity_poly.pdbx_seq_one_letter_code
_entity_poly.pdbx_strand_id
1 'polypeptide(L)'
;MGEANSPSVPLTGGEAAALAGVGAGAVGTGLLAHEQQQSSEQRREQELPTTLPPPPGPPPQAEQSQPEAEKDYHGTLPSHQTVNSIAPIEDKKWLLPPLRQDLRGRKCLVLDLDETLVHSSFKILHQADFTIPVEIEGQYHNVYVIKRPGADAFLKRVGEIYEVVVFTASVSKYGDPVLDNLDIHHAVHHRLFRESCFNHQGNYVKDLSMMGRDLRDTIIIDNSPTSYIFHPQHALPISSWFSDAHDNELLDLIPVLEDLAGPQVSDVSLVLDVAL
;
A
#
# COMPACT_ATOMS: atom_id res chain seq x y z
N MET A 1 -11.40 26.73 41.41
CA MET A 1 -12.78 26.23 41.23
C MET A 1 -13.24 26.68 39.85
N GLY A 2 -13.45 25.85 38.83
CA GLY A 2 -13.35 24.40 38.76
C GLY A 2 -13.01 23.96 37.34
N GLU A 3 -12.35 22.81 37.25
CA GLU A 3 -12.10 22.06 36.03
C GLU A 3 -13.39 21.33 35.62
N ALA A 4 -13.78 21.45 34.35
CA ALA A 4 -14.84 20.66 33.76
C ALA A 4 -14.21 19.44 33.08
N ASN A 5 -14.35 18.30 33.74
CA ASN A 5 -13.97 16.98 33.25
C ASN A 5 -15.04 16.50 32.25
N SER A 6 -14.68 16.31 30.98
CA SER A 6 -15.56 15.72 29.96
C SER A 6 -15.20 14.24 29.74
N PRO A 7 -16.17 13.32 29.71
CA PRO A 7 -15.90 11.89 29.66
C PRO A 7 -15.45 11.46 28.26
N SER A 8 -14.34 10.72 28.22
CA SER A 8 -13.84 10.01 27.05
C SER A 8 -14.78 8.84 26.70
N VAL A 9 -15.44 8.92 25.56
CA VAL A 9 -16.24 7.83 24.97
C VAL A 9 -15.32 6.97 24.10
N PRO A 10 -15.37 5.62 24.17
CA PRO A 10 -14.55 4.78 23.31
C PRO A 10 -15.07 4.81 21.87
N LEU A 11 -14.19 5.03 20.92
CA LEU A 11 -14.47 5.05 19.48
C LEU A 11 -14.70 3.63 18.94
N THR A 12 -15.73 3.45 18.12
CA THR A 12 -16.03 2.22 17.37
C THR A 12 -15.20 2.17 16.07
N GLY A 13 -14.47 1.07 15.86
CA GLY A 13 -13.32 0.98 14.94
C GLY A 13 -13.57 0.83 13.45
N GLY A 14 -14.26 1.78 12.81
CA GLY A 14 -14.51 1.76 11.35
C GLY A 14 -13.43 2.40 10.48
N GLU A 15 -12.82 3.51 10.89
CA GLU A 15 -11.91 4.29 10.01
C GLU A 15 -10.42 4.27 10.41
N ALA A 16 -10.06 3.76 11.59
CA ALA A 16 -8.65 3.72 12.02
C ALA A 16 -7.79 2.73 11.21
N ALA A 17 -8.40 1.65 10.70
CA ALA A 17 -7.73 0.67 9.82
C ALA A 17 -7.45 1.23 8.41
N ALA A 18 -8.12 2.32 8.03
CA ALA A 18 -7.95 2.96 6.74
C ALA A 18 -6.72 3.88 6.67
N LEU A 19 -6.02 4.09 7.79
CA LEU A 19 -4.79 4.90 7.88
C LEU A 19 -3.56 4.07 8.29
N ALA A 20 -3.76 2.79 8.59
CA ALA A 20 -2.69 1.83 8.84
C ALA A 20 -2.79 0.73 7.77
N GLY A 21 -1.91 0.75 6.77
CA GLY A 21 -1.75 -0.37 5.85
C GLY A 21 -1.34 -1.61 6.64
N VAL A 22 -2.28 -2.55 6.84
CA VAL A 22 -1.98 -3.76 7.62
C VAL A 22 -1.29 -4.78 6.71
N GLY A 23 0.04 -4.83 6.80
CA GLY A 23 0.83 -6.00 6.40
C GLY A 23 0.74 -7.09 7.46
N ALA A 24 0.16 -8.24 7.10
CA ALA A 24 0.16 -9.45 7.93
C ALA A 24 1.19 -10.45 7.40
N GLY A 25 2.27 -10.68 8.16
CA GLY A 25 3.29 -11.69 7.87
C GLY A 25 3.69 -12.42 9.16
N ALA A 26 3.34 -13.71 9.24
CA ALA A 26 3.54 -14.58 10.39
C ALA A 26 4.99 -15.08 10.49
N VAL A 27 5.55 -15.14 11.71
CA VAL A 27 6.76 -15.92 12.01
C VAL A 27 6.50 -16.79 13.24
N GLY A 28 6.65 -18.11 13.06
CA GLY A 28 6.49 -19.12 14.08
C GLY A 28 7.66 -19.17 15.06
N THR A 29 7.34 -19.33 16.34
CA THR A 29 8.28 -19.46 17.46
C THR A 29 8.64 -20.92 17.74
N GLY A 30 9.94 -21.22 17.85
CA GLY A 30 10.49 -22.46 18.40
C GLY A 30 11.22 -22.22 19.73
N LEU A 31 10.72 -22.91 20.76
CA LEU A 31 11.23 -23.20 22.11
C LEU A 31 12.74 -23.01 22.42
N LEU A 32 13.06 -22.49 23.62
CA LEU A 32 13.61 -23.27 24.76
C LEU A 32 13.79 -22.41 26.04
N ALA A 33 13.52 -23.03 27.18
CA ALA A 33 13.49 -22.48 28.54
C ALA A 33 14.81 -22.71 29.31
N HIS A 34 15.13 -21.86 30.29
CA HIS A 34 15.42 -22.30 31.67
C HIS A 34 15.57 -21.13 32.67
N GLU A 35 15.07 -21.40 33.88
CA GLU A 35 14.89 -20.58 35.08
C GLU A 35 16.19 -20.18 35.84
N GLN A 36 16.11 -19.12 36.65
CA GLN A 36 16.53 -19.12 38.06
C GLN A 36 15.93 -17.94 38.85
N GLN A 37 15.38 -18.24 40.03
CA GLN A 37 14.71 -17.35 41.01
C GLN A 37 15.66 -16.84 42.10
N GLN A 38 15.44 -15.63 42.66
CA GLN A 38 15.18 -15.40 44.10
C GLN A 38 14.95 -13.91 44.52
N SER A 39 13.84 -13.70 45.27
CA SER A 39 13.51 -12.72 46.36
C SER A 39 13.51 -11.20 46.04
N SER A 40 12.39 -10.47 45.91
CA SER A 40 11.29 -10.07 46.83
C SER A 40 11.61 -8.95 47.84
N GLU A 41 11.15 -7.70 47.58
CA GLU A 41 10.21 -6.96 48.44
C GLU A 41 9.87 -5.53 47.92
N GLN A 42 8.57 -5.34 47.65
CA GLN A 42 7.75 -4.12 47.82
C GLN A 42 8.05 -2.82 47.02
N ARG A 43 7.41 -2.70 45.85
CA ARG A 43 6.71 -1.47 45.43
C ARG A 43 5.33 -1.82 44.86
N ARG A 44 4.29 -1.21 45.43
CA ARG A 44 2.88 -1.41 45.08
C ARG A 44 2.60 -1.01 43.63
N GLU A 45 1.95 -1.92 42.92
CA GLU A 45 1.43 -1.79 41.57
C GLU A 45 0.23 -0.82 41.47
N GLN A 46 0.19 -0.04 40.40
CA GLN A 46 -1.04 0.37 39.72
C GLN A 46 -1.03 -0.33 38.36
N GLU A 47 -1.53 -1.57 38.30
CA GLU A 47 -1.81 -2.27 37.05
C GLU A 47 -3.07 -1.66 36.42
N LEU A 48 -2.94 -1.04 35.24
CA LEU A 48 -4.08 -0.84 34.34
C LEU A 48 -4.45 -2.19 33.70
N PRO A 49 -5.73 -2.47 33.39
CA PRO A 49 -6.13 -3.77 32.85
C PRO A 49 -5.50 -4.03 31.47
N THR A 50 -4.57 -4.98 31.41
CA THR A 50 -3.95 -5.48 30.19
C THR A 50 -4.82 -6.58 29.57
N THR A 51 -5.90 -6.21 28.89
CA THR A 51 -6.57 -7.11 27.94
C THR A 51 -7.04 -6.31 26.73
N LEU A 52 -6.35 -6.46 25.60
CA LEU A 52 -6.86 -6.03 24.29
C LEU A 52 -8.13 -6.83 23.96
N PRO A 53 -9.21 -6.22 23.44
CA PRO A 53 -10.32 -6.99 22.89
C PRO A 53 -9.83 -7.79 21.67
N PRO A 54 -10.33 -9.03 21.46
CA PRO A 54 -10.02 -9.80 20.27
C PRO A 54 -10.51 -9.06 19.01
N PRO A 55 -9.90 -9.32 17.84
CA PRO A 55 -10.31 -8.70 16.58
C PRO A 55 -11.79 -9.00 16.27
N PRO A 56 -12.53 -8.06 15.64
CA PRO A 56 -13.90 -8.31 15.23
C PRO A 56 -13.95 -9.50 14.26
N GLY A 57 -14.80 -10.47 14.57
CA GLY A 57 -15.05 -11.62 13.71
C GLY A 57 -15.68 -11.21 12.37
N PRO A 58 -15.63 -12.10 11.36
CA PRO A 58 -16.19 -11.82 10.04
C PRO A 58 -17.71 -11.53 10.13
N PRO A 59 -18.24 -10.65 9.26
CA PRO A 59 -19.66 -10.30 9.25
C PRO A 59 -20.55 -11.53 8.93
N PRO A 60 -21.78 -11.59 9.47
CA PRO A 60 -22.66 -12.74 9.30
C PRO A 60 -23.05 -12.96 7.83
N GLN A 61 -22.90 -14.20 7.38
CA GLN A 61 -23.34 -14.66 6.07
C GLN A 61 -24.86 -14.67 6.01
N ALA A 62 -25.43 -13.98 5.01
CA ALA A 62 -26.83 -14.10 4.67
C ALA A 62 -27.08 -15.48 4.05
N GLU A 63 -27.99 -16.25 4.63
CA GLU A 63 -28.50 -17.50 4.10
C GLU A 63 -29.09 -17.27 2.70
N GLN A 64 -28.54 -17.95 1.69
CA GLN A 64 -29.20 -18.09 0.40
C GLN A 64 -29.51 -19.57 0.15
N SER A 65 -30.82 -19.81 0.08
CA SER A 65 -31.48 -21.08 -0.16
C SER A 65 -31.15 -21.64 -1.55
N GLN A 66 -31.00 -22.96 -1.62
CA GLN A 66 -30.90 -23.73 -2.86
C GLN A 66 -32.16 -23.56 -3.75
N PRO A 67 -32.05 -23.83 -5.05
CA PRO A 67 -32.75 -25.02 -5.53
C PRO A 67 -31.97 -25.87 -6.55
N GLU A 68 -32.44 -27.10 -6.65
CA GLU A 68 -31.94 -28.26 -7.38
C GLU A 68 -32.30 -28.28 -8.89
N ALA A 69 -31.50 -29.06 -9.63
CA ALA A 69 -31.83 -29.97 -10.74
C ALA A 69 -32.38 -29.46 -12.10
N GLU A 70 -31.53 -29.70 -13.11
CA GLU A 70 -31.70 -30.08 -14.52
C GLU A 70 -33.12 -30.16 -15.14
N LYS A 71 -33.24 -29.64 -16.38
CA LYS A 71 -33.99 -30.27 -17.48
C LYS A 71 -33.58 -29.79 -18.87
N ASP A 72 -33.44 -30.79 -19.74
CA ASP A 72 -33.30 -30.86 -21.20
C ASP A 72 -33.79 -29.66 -22.04
N TYR A 73 -33.00 -29.29 -23.06
CA TYR A 73 -33.52 -28.62 -24.25
C TYR A 73 -33.04 -29.30 -25.54
N HIS A 74 -33.98 -29.98 -26.18
CA HIS A 74 -33.94 -30.37 -27.57
C HIS A 74 -34.64 -29.29 -28.41
N GLY A 75 -33.92 -28.75 -29.40
CA GLY A 75 -34.50 -28.37 -30.70
C GLY A 75 -34.99 -26.93 -30.92
N THR A 76 -34.48 -26.38 -32.04
CA THR A 76 -35.16 -25.54 -33.05
C THR A 76 -34.80 -24.04 -33.09
N LEU A 77 -34.06 -23.67 -34.13
CA LEU A 77 -33.90 -22.31 -34.68
C LEU A 77 -35.25 -21.74 -35.14
N PRO A 78 -35.44 -20.41 -35.10
CA PRO A 78 -35.51 -19.71 -36.38
C PRO A 78 -34.91 -18.28 -36.43
N SER A 79 -34.25 -18.03 -37.56
CA SER A 79 -34.22 -16.79 -38.39
C SER A 79 -33.89 -15.41 -37.79
N HIS A 80 -32.73 -14.90 -38.23
CA HIS A 80 -32.50 -13.58 -38.84
C HIS A 80 -33.21 -12.36 -38.21
N GLN A 81 -32.55 -11.71 -37.25
CA GLN A 81 -32.61 -10.26 -37.10
C GLN A 81 -31.20 -9.73 -36.80
N THR A 82 -30.73 -8.88 -37.70
CA THR A 82 -29.49 -8.12 -37.63
C THR A 82 -29.60 -7.12 -36.47
N VAL A 83 -28.86 -7.36 -35.38
CA VAL A 83 -28.67 -6.36 -34.33
C VAL A 83 -27.20 -5.99 -34.30
N ASN A 84 -26.83 -5.03 -35.14
CA ASN A 84 -25.64 -4.23 -34.93
C ASN A 84 -25.91 -3.32 -33.73
N SER A 85 -25.62 -3.81 -32.53
CA SER A 85 -25.48 -2.99 -31.34
C SER A 85 -24.14 -3.34 -30.71
N ILE A 86 -23.07 -2.84 -31.33
CA ILE A 86 -21.80 -2.67 -30.62
C ILE A 86 -22.12 -1.60 -29.56
N ALA A 87 -22.32 -2.03 -28.32
CA ALA A 87 -22.28 -1.12 -27.18
C ALA A 87 -20.99 -0.30 -27.32
N PRO A 88 -21.03 1.04 -27.11
CA PRO A 88 -19.81 1.83 -27.15
C PRO A 88 -18.78 1.15 -26.25
N ILE A 89 -17.63 0.78 -26.79
CA ILE A 89 -16.48 0.39 -25.99
C ILE A 89 -16.28 1.56 -25.03
N GLU A 90 -16.57 1.37 -23.74
CA GLU A 90 -16.30 2.40 -22.75
C GLU A 90 -14.86 2.83 -22.93
N ASP A 91 -14.63 4.12 -23.20
CA ASP A 91 -13.29 4.67 -23.37
C ASP A 91 -12.47 4.25 -22.15
N LYS A 92 -11.52 3.34 -22.36
CA LYS A 92 -10.71 2.77 -21.28
C LYS A 92 -10.00 3.92 -20.57
N LYS A 93 -10.51 4.31 -19.41
CA LYS A 93 -9.96 5.42 -18.62
C LYS A 93 -8.70 4.94 -17.92
N TRP A 94 -7.56 5.46 -18.36
CA TRP A 94 -6.27 5.25 -17.71
C TRP A 94 -6.19 5.99 -16.37
N LEU A 95 -5.41 5.46 -15.43
CA LEU A 95 -5.15 6.09 -14.13
C LEU A 95 -4.28 7.33 -14.28
N LEU A 96 -3.32 7.32 -15.22
CA LEU A 96 -2.45 8.45 -15.50
C LEU A 96 -2.94 9.25 -16.71
N PRO A 97 -2.69 10.58 -16.72
CA PRO A 97 -2.87 11.36 -17.94
C PRO A 97 -1.86 10.95 -19.03
N PRO A 98 -2.03 11.44 -20.27
CA PRO A 98 -1.04 11.29 -21.32
C PRO A 98 0.36 11.72 -20.86
N LEU A 99 1.38 10.97 -21.28
CA LEU A 99 2.77 11.21 -20.90
C LEU A 99 3.22 12.63 -21.25
N ARG A 100 3.80 13.32 -20.27
CA ARG A 100 4.37 14.66 -20.45
C ARG A 100 5.58 14.60 -21.39
N GLN A 101 5.80 15.67 -22.16
CA GLN A 101 6.86 15.69 -23.17
C GLN A 101 8.27 15.59 -22.57
N ASP A 102 8.47 16.18 -21.39
CA ASP A 102 9.75 16.21 -20.67
C ASP A 102 10.13 14.85 -20.04
N LEU A 103 9.18 13.91 -19.97
CA LEU A 103 9.39 12.56 -19.42
C LEU A 103 9.54 11.50 -20.52
N ARG A 104 9.51 11.89 -21.79
CA ARG A 104 9.66 10.95 -22.91
C ARG A 104 10.99 10.20 -22.84
N GLY A 105 10.92 8.88 -23.04
CA GLY A 105 12.08 7.99 -22.98
C GLY A 105 12.45 7.55 -21.56
N ARG A 106 11.80 8.08 -20.53
CA ARG A 106 11.89 7.56 -19.16
C ARG A 106 10.89 6.41 -18.99
N LYS A 107 11.31 5.40 -18.24
CA LYS A 107 10.45 4.31 -17.76
C LYS A 107 9.55 4.82 -16.64
N CYS A 108 8.46 4.11 -16.36
CA CYS A 108 7.54 4.39 -15.25
C CYS A 108 7.97 3.61 -14.00
N LEU A 109 8.15 4.29 -12.88
CA LEU A 109 8.45 3.69 -11.58
C LEU A 109 7.30 3.95 -10.62
N VAL A 110 6.57 2.88 -10.28
CA VAL A 110 5.49 2.89 -9.29
C VAL A 110 6.09 2.59 -7.92
N LEU A 111 5.92 3.50 -6.97
CA LEU A 111 6.44 3.38 -5.61
C LEU A 111 5.27 3.31 -4.63
N ASP A 112 5.31 2.32 -3.73
CA ASP A 112 4.51 2.37 -2.53
C ASP A 112 5.02 3.41 -1.52
N LEU A 113 4.20 3.73 -0.51
CA LEU A 113 4.50 4.76 0.49
C LEU A 113 4.76 4.17 1.88
N ASP A 114 3.74 3.55 2.47
CA ASP A 114 3.76 3.07 3.86
C ASP A 114 4.58 1.78 3.95
N GLU A 115 5.45 1.66 4.96
CA GLU A 115 6.44 0.58 5.11
C GLU A 115 7.43 0.42 3.93
N THR A 116 7.37 1.30 2.92
CA THR A 116 8.31 1.34 1.79
C THR A 116 9.22 2.57 1.86
N LEU A 117 8.66 3.78 1.89
CA LEU A 117 9.41 5.05 1.99
C LEU A 117 9.34 5.67 3.38
N VAL A 118 8.25 5.43 4.11
CA VAL A 118 8.00 5.96 5.45
C VAL A 118 7.32 4.91 6.33
N HIS A 119 7.33 5.14 7.64
CA HIS A 119 6.45 4.45 8.56
C HIS A 119 5.70 5.48 9.41
N SER A 120 4.41 5.23 9.64
CA SER A 120 3.51 6.16 10.31
C SER A 120 2.78 5.51 11.47
N SER A 121 2.53 6.29 12.53
CA SER A 121 1.79 5.83 13.70
C SER A 121 0.89 6.90 14.29
N PHE A 122 -0.27 6.50 14.81
CA PHE A 122 -1.07 7.33 15.71
C PHE A 122 -0.49 7.41 17.13
N LYS A 123 0.43 6.50 17.48
CA LYS A 123 1.18 6.59 18.73
C LYS A 123 2.32 7.56 18.56
N ILE A 124 2.63 8.30 19.62
CA ILE A 124 3.76 9.24 19.63
C ILE A 124 5.05 8.48 19.30
N LEU A 125 5.71 8.91 18.23
CA LEU A 125 7.07 8.55 17.90
C LEU A 125 7.96 9.74 18.25
N HIS A 126 8.83 9.60 19.26
CA HIS A 126 9.69 10.69 19.71
C HIS A 126 10.73 11.09 18.65
N GLN A 127 11.06 10.14 17.77
CA GLN A 127 11.97 10.29 16.65
C GLN A 127 11.27 10.62 15.33
N ALA A 128 10.01 11.08 15.36
CA ALA A 128 9.28 11.48 14.16
C ALA A 128 10.01 12.58 13.38
N ASP A 129 10.16 12.40 12.07
CA ASP A 129 10.68 13.42 11.17
C ASP A 129 9.67 14.54 10.96
N PHE A 130 8.38 14.19 10.88
CA PHE A 130 7.28 15.15 10.80
C PHE A 130 6.00 14.59 11.42
N THR A 131 5.08 15.50 11.77
CA THR A 131 3.76 15.18 12.33
C THR A 131 2.68 15.79 11.46
N ILE A 132 1.69 14.98 11.09
CA ILE A 132 0.60 15.39 10.19
C ILE A 132 -0.72 15.34 10.96
N PRO A 133 -1.45 16.45 11.05
CA PRO A 133 -2.82 16.44 11.55
C PRO A 133 -3.75 15.86 10.48
N VAL A 134 -4.42 14.76 10.78
CA VAL A 134 -5.40 14.11 9.88
C VAL A 134 -6.78 14.16 10.52
N GLU A 135 -7.77 14.59 9.74
CA GLU A 135 -9.18 14.59 10.15
C GLU A 135 -9.80 13.20 9.94
N ILE A 136 -10.37 12.65 11.01
CA ILE A 136 -11.08 11.36 11.04
C ILE A 136 -12.38 11.61 11.79
N GLU A 137 -13.52 11.38 11.11
CA GLU A 137 -14.86 11.59 11.68
C GLU A 137 -15.06 12.97 12.36
N GLY A 138 -14.50 14.03 11.77
CA GLY A 138 -14.59 15.41 12.30
C GLY A 138 -13.65 15.71 13.47
N GLN A 139 -12.75 14.80 13.83
CA GLN A 139 -11.74 15.00 14.86
C GLN A 139 -10.32 14.92 14.28
N TYR A 140 -9.46 15.85 14.69
CA TYR A 140 -8.07 15.86 14.28
C TYR A 140 -7.24 14.92 15.15
N HIS A 141 -6.50 14.04 14.48
CA HIS A 141 -5.56 13.11 15.08
C HIS A 141 -4.16 13.37 14.51
N ASN A 142 -3.16 13.38 15.38
CA ASN A 142 -1.77 13.51 14.94
C ASN A 142 -1.24 12.15 14.49
N VAL A 143 -0.73 12.11 13.27
CA VAL A 143 0.03 10.99 12.72
C VAL A 143 1.51 11.36 12.74
N TYR A 144 2.30 10.55 13.42
CA TYR A 144 3.75 10.71 13.54
C TYR A 144 4.42 9.87 12.47
N VAL A 145 5.24 10.50 11.64
CA VAL A 145 5.85 9.87 10.47
C VAL A 145 7.37 9.87 10.62
N ILE A 146 7.99 8.73 10.33
CA ILE A 146 9.43 8.59 10.19
C ILE A 146 9.78 8.16 8.78
N LYS A 147 10.88 8.72 8.28
CA LYS A 147 11.40 8.46 6.94
C LYS A 147 12.31 7.24 6.98
N ARG A 148 12.16 6.35 6.01
CA ARG A 148 13.11 5.27 5.81
C ARG A 148 14.49 5.86 5.49
N PRO A 149 15.58 5.37 6.11
CA PRO A 149 16.93 5.84 5.78
C PRO A 149 17.19 5.84 4.27
N GLY A 150 17.73 6.96 3.78
CA GLY A 150 18.02 7.13 2.35
C GLY A 150 16.86 7.61 1.48
N ALA A 151 15.63 7.76 2.00
CA ALA A 151 14.46 8.15 1.20
C ALA A 151 14.66 9.42 0.35
N ASP A 152 15.31 10.46 0.88
CA ASP A 152 15.58 11.69 0.14
C ASP A 152 16.50 11.47 -1.05
N ALA A 153 17.61 10.76 -0.82
CA ALA A 153 18.60 10.46 -1.85
C ALA A 153 18.01 9.54 -2.92
N PHE A 154 17.23 8.54 -2.48
CA PHE A 154 16.49 7.64 -3.35
C PHE A 154 15.51 8.41 -4.25
N LEU A 155 14.57 9.17 -3.67
CA LEU A 155 13.59 9.94 -4.42
C LEU A 155 14.23 10.92 -5.39
N LYS A 156 15.25 11.67 -4.93
CA LYS A 156 16.03 12.56 -5.81
C LYS A 156 16.56 11.80 -7.02
N ARG A 157 17.19 10.65 -6.79
CA ARG A 157 17.85 9.91 -7.86
C ARG A 157 16.85 9.31 -8.83
N VAL A 158 15.79 8.65 -8.35
CA VAL A 158 14.80 8.05 -9.24
C VAL A 158 13.99 9.11 -10.00
N GLY A 159 13.75 10.29 -9.41
CA GLY A 159 13.09 11.41 -10.10
C GLY A 159 13.89 11.98 -11.28
N GLU A 160 15.21 11.81 -11.29
CA GLU A 160 16.07 12.23 -12.41
C GLU A 160 15.94 11.30 -13.62
N ILE A 161 15.63 10.01 -13.42
CA ILE A 161 15.74 8.96 -14.46
C ILE A 161 14.41 8.26 -14.80
N TYR A 162 13.40 8.33 -13.92
CA TYR A 162 12.07 7.75 -14.12
C TYR A 162 10.97 8.80 -14.19
N GLU A 163 9.82 8.43 -14.76
CA GLU A 163 8.53 8.99 -14.38
C GLU A 163 8.06 8.29 -13.10
N VAL A 164 8.17 8.98 -11.97
CA VAL A 164 7.83 8.44 -10.66
C VAL A 164 6.35 8.64 -10.35
N VAL A 165 5.68 7.54 -10.00
CA VAL A 165 4.30 7.51 -9.54
C VAL A 165 4.28 6.95 -8.13
N VAL A 166 3.86 7.75 -7.14
CA VAL A 166 3.52 7.17 -5.83
C VAL A 166 2.13 6.59 -5.93
N PHE A 167 1.99 5.29 -5.69
CA PHE A 167 0.71 4.59 -5.68
C PHE A 167 0.58 3.88 -4.34
N THR A 168 -0.29 4.36 -3.46
CA THR A 168 -0.50 3.80 -2.11
C THR A 168 -1.92 3.30 -1.93
N ALA A 169 -2.09 2.26 -1.11
CA ALA A 169 -3.41 1.81 -0.65
C ALA A 169 -3.99 2.71 0.45
N SER A 170 -3.29 3.76 0.86
CA SER A 170 -3.75 4.79 1.81
C SER A 170 -4.60 5.87 1.12
N VAL A 171 -5.35 6.62 1.93
CA VAL A 171 -6.23 7.71 1.45
C VAL A 171 -5.45 9.01 1.24
N SER A 172 -5.89 9.82 0.27
CA SER A 172 -5.27 11.10 -0.07
C SER A 172 -5.15 12.06 1.12
N LYS A 173 -6.15 12.11 2.01
CA LYS A 173 -6.15 12.96 3.22
C LYS A 173 -4.92 12.76 4.13
N TYR A 174 -4.25 11.62 4.01
CA TYR A 174 -2.99 11.33 4.68
C TYR A 174 -1.82 11.31 3.70
N GLY A 175 -1.97 10.65 2.54
CA GLY A 175 -0.86 10.49 1.60
C GLY A 175 -0.37 11.82 1.00
N ASP A 176 -1.26 12.77 0.70
CA ASP A 176 -0.88 14.08 0.19
C ASP A 176 0.02 14.85 1.16
N PRO A 177 -0.37 15.10 2.42
CA PRO A 177 0.49 15.82 3.36
C PRO A 177 1.79 15.06 3.68
N VAL A 178 1.82 13.73 3.62
CA VAL A 178 3.08 12.97 3.74
C VAL A 178 4.01 13.30 2.59
N LEU A 179 3.50 13.22 1.36
CA LEU A 179 4.29 13.48 0.16
C LEU A 179 4.73 14.94 0.04
N ASP A 180 3.93 15.89 0.53
CA ASP A 180 4.30 17.31 0.57
C ASP A 180 5.51 17.57 1.49
N ASN A 181 5.69 16.77 2.54
CA ASN A 181 6.86 16.85 3.43
C ASN A 181 8.03 15.99 2.95
N LEU A 182 7.74 14.85 2.32
CA LEU A 182 8.75 13.88 1.88
C LEU A 182 9.43 14.29 0.56
N ASP A 183 8.67 14.74 -0.43
CA ASP A 183 9.15 15.00 -1.79
C ASP A 183 9.76 16.41 -1.95
N ILE A 184 10.81 16.69 -1.18
CA ILE A 184 11.52 17.97 -1.17
C ILE A 184 12.25 18.29 -2.48
N HIS A 185 12.39 17.29 -3.36
CA HIS A 185 13.07 17.40 -4.66
C HIS A 185 12.10 17.46 -5.84
N HIS A 186 10.79 17.41 -5.60
CA HIS A 186 9.75 17.36 -6.64
C HIS A 186 9.97 16.21 -7.64
N ALA A 187 10.37 15.06 -7.13
CA ALA A 187 10.63 13.83 -7.87
C ALA A 187 9.33 13.08 -8.25
N VAL A 188 8.25 13.24 -7.48
CA VAL A 188 6.99 12.53 -7.68
C VAL A 188 6.14 13.25 -8.74
N HIS A 189 5.85 12.57 -9.85
CA HIS A 189 5.11 13.14 -10.98
C HIS A 189 3.59 12.91 -10.86
N HIS A 190 3.20 11.79 -10.25
CA HIS A 190 1.81 11.39 -10.06
C HIS A 190 1.59 10.77 -8.68
N ARG A 191 0.41 11.01 -8.11
CA ARG A 191 -0.03 10.45 -6.82
C ARG A 191 -1.33 9.69 -7.06
N LEU A 192 -1.32 8.39 -6.76
CA LEU A 192 -2.47 7.51 -6.83
C LEU A 192 -2.72 6.95 -5.42
N PHE A 193 -3.97 6.98 -5.00
CA PHE A 193 -4.39 6.61 -3.65
C PHE A 193 -5.33 5.40 -3.69
N ARG A 194 -5.87 5.03 -2.53
CA ARG A 194 -6.80 3.90 -2.34
C ARG A 194 -7.88 3.79 -3.40
N GLU A 195 -8.46 4.91 -3.83
CA GLU A 195 -9.56 4.93 -4.81
C GLU A 195 -9.12 4.46 -6.21
N SER A 196 -7.81 4.46 -6.47
CA SER A 196 -7.21 3.95 -7.72
C SER A 196 -6.87 2.46 -7.65
N CYS A 197 -6.84 1.86 -6.46
CA CYS A 197 -6.58 0.43 -6.29
C CYS A 197 -7.77 -0.40 -6.79
N PHE A 198 -7.47 -1.57 -7.34
CA PHE A 198 -8.46 -2.58 -7.67
C PHE A 198 -8.73 -3.45 -6.44
N ASN A 199 -9.98 -3.53 -6.00
CA ASN A 199 -10.36 -4.41 -4.89
C ASN A 199 -10.49 -5.86 -5.40
N HIS A 200 -9.51 -6.69 -5.06
CA HIS A 200 -9.49 -8.10 -5.38
C HIS A 200 -9.59 -8.93 -4.11
N GLN A 201 -10.78 -9.51 -3.87
CA GLN A 201 -11.04 -10.38 -2.71
C GLN A 201 -10.71 -9.70 -1.36
N GLY A 202 -10.99 -8.40 -1.23
CA GLY A 202 -10.72 -7.63 -0.02
C GLY A 202 -9.31 -7.05 0.06
N ASN A 203 -8.45 -7.33 -0.92
CA ASN A 203 -7.11 -6.74 -1.00
C ASN A 203 -7.08 -5.57 -1.99
N TYR A 204 -6.29 -4.55 -1.68
CA TYR A 204 -6.03 -3.43 -2.59
C TYR A 204 -4.87 -3.80 -3.52
N VAL A 205 -5.19 -4.10 -4.78
CA VAL A 205 -4.22 -4.45 -5.81
C VAL A 205 -3.95 -3.26 -6.72
N LYS A 206 -2.69 -3.03 -7.05
CA LYS A 206 -2.21 -1.99 -7.96
C LYS A 206 -2.10 -2.57 -9.37
N ASP A 207 -3.20 -2.53 -10.12
CA ASP A 207 -3.22 -3.06 -11.49
C ASP A 207 -2.43 -2.15 -12.45
N LEU A 208 -1.18 -2.54 -12.72
CA LEU A 208 -0.29 -1.81 -13.62
C LEU A 208 -0.82 -1.71 -15.05
N SER A 209 -1.72 -2.61 -15.47
CA SER A 209 -2.33 -2.58 -16.79
C SER A 209 -3.27 -1.38 -16.99
N MET A 210 -3.62 -0.66 -15.91
CA MET A 210 -4.48 0.52 -15.91
C MET A 210 -3.69 1.83 -15.91
N MET A 211 -2.36 1.79 -15.84
CA MET A 211 -1.51 2.99 -15.74
C MET A 211 -1.50 3.85 -17.01
N GLY A 212 -1.82 3.28 -18.17
CA GLY A 212 -1.65 3.98 -19.45
C GLY A 212 -0.16 4.16 -19.80
N ARG A 213 0.68 3.21 -19.41
CA ARG A 213 2.11 3.08 -19.73
C ARG A 213 2.37 1.67 -20.27
N ASP A 214 3.45 1.51 -21.03
CA ASP A 214 3.86 0.19 -21.51
C ASP A 214 4.39 -0.63 -20.31
N LEU A 215 3.89 -1.84 -20.12
CA LEU A 215 4.32 -2.71 -19.03
C LEU A 215 5.81 -3.06 -19.14
N ARG A 216 6.35 -3.16 -20.36
CA ARG A 216 7.78 -3.42 -20.61
C ARG A 216 8.69 -2.33 -20.03
N ASP A 217 8.13 -1.14 -19.81
CA ASP A 217 8.80 0.02 -19.23
C ASP A 217 8.22 0.42 -17.86
N THR A 218 7.44 -0.45 -17.21
CA THR A 218 6.82 -0.16 -15.90
C THR A 218 7.35 -1.11 -14.83
N ILE A 219 7.85 -0.52 -13.74
CA ILE A 219 8.36 -1.23 -12.56
C ILE A 219 7.52 -0.83 -11.35
N ILE A 220 7.24 -1.77 -10.44
CA ILE A 220 6.65 -1.50 -9.13
C ILE A 220 7.61 -1.88 -8.00
N ILE A 221 7.75 -0.99 -7.01
CA ILE A 221 8.42 -1.27 -5.73
C ILE A 221 7.38 -1.15 -4.63
N ASP A 222 7.17 -2.26 -3.92
CA ASP A 222 6.14 -2.38 -2.89
C ASP A 222 6.56 -3.50 -1.93
N ASN A 223 6.31 -3.30 -0.65
CA ASN A 223 6.67 -4.26 0.38
C ASN A 223 5.66 -5.41 0.52
N SER A 224 4.48 -5.30 -0.11
CA SER A 224 3.41 -6.28 -0.07
C SER A 224 3.27 -7.01 -1.41
N PRO A 225 3.60 -8.31 -1.48
CA PRO A 225 3.39 -9.13 -2.68
C PRO A 225 1.95 -9.15 -3.20
N THR A 226 0.98 -8.98 -2.31
CA THR A 226 -0.44 -8.91 -2.70
C THR A 226 -0.74 -7.65 -3.52
N SER A 227 -0.05 -6.55 -3.29
CA SER A 227 -0.26 -5.28 -4.00
C SER A 227 0.01 -5.41 -5.50
N TYR A 228 0.94 -6.27 -5.91
CA TYR A 228 1.33 -6.48 -7.32
C TYR A 228 1.03 -7.89 -7.83
N ILE A 229 0.05 -8.59 -7.22
CA ILE A 229 -0.26 -9.98 -7.55
C ILE A 229 -0.60 -10.23 -9.04
N PHE A 230 -1.07 -9.21 -9.76
CA PHE A 230 -1.34 -9.31 -11.21
C PHE A 230 -0.11 -9.12 -12.10
N HIS A 231 0.97 -8.54 -11.56
CA HIS A 231 2.18 -8.16 -12.32
C HIS A 231 3.47 -8.50 -11.57
N PRO A 232 3.64 -9.74 -11.03
CA PRO A 232 4.82 -10.09 -10.23
C PRO A 232 6.15 -9.95 -10.99
N GLN A 233 6.14 -10.18 -12.31
CA GLN A 233 7.31 -10.04 -13.19
C GLN A 233 7.76 -8.58 -13.40
N HIS A 234 6.96 -7.60 -12.96
CA HIS A 234 7.30 -6.17 -13.02
C HIS A 234 7.70 -5.62 -11.64
N ALA A 235 7.72 -6.47 -10.61
CA ALA A 235 7.97 -6.05 -9.25
C ALA A 235 9.45 -6.18 -8.88
N LEU A 236 9.93 -5.17 -8.16
CA LEU A 236 11.15 -5.24 -7.37
C LEU A 236 10.70 -5.26 -5.90
N PRO A 237 10.64 -6.44 -5.25
CA PRO A 237 10.23 -6.55 -3.87
C PRO A 237 11.17 -5.79 -2.94
N ILE A 238 10.62 -5.19 -1.90
CA ILE A 238 11.39 -4.51 -0.85
C ILE A 238 10.90 -4.97 0.53
N SER A 239 11.76 -4.99 1.53
CA SER A 239 11.34 -5.35 2.88
C SER A 239 10.48 -4.25 3.49
N SER A 240 9.45 -4.66 4.26
CA SER A 240 8.68 -3.73 5.09
C SER A 240 9.60 -3.07 6.11
N TRP A 241 9.60 -1.75 6.16
CA TRP A 241 10.40 -0.97 7.08
C TRP A 241 9.54 -0.26 8.13
N PHE A 242 10.00 -0.28 9.37
CA PHE A 242 9.27 0.31 10.50
C PHE A 242 10.09 1.34 11.27
N SER A 243 11.33 1.02 11.64
CA SER A 243 12.15 1.93 12.48
C SER A 243 13.64 1.63 12.51
N ASP A 244 14.13 0.67 11.71
CA ASP A 244 15.56 0.35 11.73
C ASP A 244 16.37 1.50 11.10
N ALA A 245 17.18 2.17 11.92
CA ALA A 245 18.02 3.27 11.49
C ALA A 245 19.25 2.82 10.68
N HIS A 246 19.56 1.52 10.66
CA HIS A 246 20.65 0.96 9.86
C HIS A 246 20.17 0.35 8.55
N ASP A 247 18.87 0.44 8.25
CA ASP A 247 18.33 0.06 6.95
C ASP A 247 19.06 0.83 5.83
N ASN A 248 19.34 0.13 4.74
CA ASN A 248 20.02 0.71 3.57
C ASN A 248 19.35 0.29 2.26
N GLU A 249 18.20 -0.39 2.32
CA GLU A 249 17.64 -1.12 1.18
C GLU A 249 17.29 -0.16 0.05
N LEU A 250 16.72 1.02 0.35
CA LEU A 250 16.46 2.05 -0.66
C LEU A 250 17.71 2.47 -1.43
N LEU A 251 18.85 2.63 -0.75
CA LEU A 251 20.11 3.01 -1.38
C LEU A 251 20.69 1.86 -2.21
N ASP A 252 20.53 0.62 -1.73
CA ASP A 252 20.98 -0.59 -2.43
C ASP A 252 20.16 -0.87 -3.71
N LEU A 253 18.92 -0.37 -3.81
CA LEU A 253 18.12 -0.45 -5.02
C LEU A 253 18.54 0.53 -6.12
N ILE A 254 19.23 1.63 -5.78
CA ILE A 254 19.59 2.67 -6.76
C ILE A 254 20.39 2.11 -7.94
N PRO A 255 21.49 1.35 -7.76
CA PRO A 255 22.27 0.84 -8.88
C PRO A 255 21.45 -0.08 -9.81
N VAL A 256 20.57 -0.91 -9.24
CA VAL A 256 19.68 -1.79 -10.02
C VAL A 256 18.72 -0.98 -10.88
N LEU A 257 18.13 0.08 -10.30
CA LEU A 257 17.24 0.98 -11.01
C LEU A 257 17.97 1.80 -12.09
N GLU A 258 19.20 2.22 -11.86
CA GLU A 258 20.02 2.87 -12.89
C GLU A 258 20.27 1.94 -14.09
N ASP A 259 20.59 0.66 -13.83
CA ASP A 259 20.79 -0.33 -14.88
C ASP A 259 19.50 -0.62 -15.67
N LEU A 260 18.36 -0.75 -14.98
CA LEU A 260 17.04 -0.96 -15.60
C LEU A 260 16.57 0.24 -16.43
N ALA A 261 16.93 1.46 -16.02
CA ALA A 261 16.63 2.67 -16.78
C ALA A 261 17.40 2.74 -18.10
N GLY A 262 18.52 2.01 -18.22
CA GLY A 262 19.40 2.03 -19.38
C GLY A 262 18.70 1.64 -20.71
N PRO A 263 19.15 2.19 -21.84
CA PRO A 263 18.56 1.95 -23.17
C PRO A 263 18.71 0.50 -23.66
N GLN A 264 19.62 -0.28 -23.06
CA GLN A 264 19.82 -1.70 -23.34
C GLN A 264 18.69 -2.58 -22.78
N VAL A 265 17.93 -2.10 -21.80
CA VAL A 265 16.79 -2.81 -21.22
C VAL A 265 15.53 -2.36 -21.95
N SER A 266 15.10 -3.15 -22.93
CA SER A 266 13.88 -2.91 -23.72
C SER A 266 12.62 -3.48 -23.08
N ASP A 267 12.78 -4.37 -22.09
CA ASP A 267 11.70 -4.97 -21.33
C ASP A 267 12.22 -5.31 -19.93
N VAL A 268 11.74 -4.58 -18.93
CA VAL A 268 12.16 -4.76 -17.53
C VAL A 268 11.77 -6.12 -16.97
N SER A 269 10.69 -6.73 -17.49
CA SER A 269 10.23 -8.03 -16.99
C SER A 269 11.20 -9.16 -17.30
N LEU A 270 11.97 -9.05 -18.39
CA LEU A 270 13.00 -10.05 -18.73
C LEU A 270 14.21 -10.03 -17.81
N VAL A 271 14.40 -8.95 -17.05
CA VAL A 271 15.49 -8.79 -16.08
C VAL A 271 15.02 -9.11 -14.67
N LEU A 272 13.78 -8.71 -14.34
CA LEU A 272 13.18 -8.88 -13.02
C LEU A 272 12.55 -10.26 -12.81
N ASP A 273 12.20 -10.98 -13.87
CA ASP A 273 11.64 -12.32 -13.76
C ASP A 273 12.71 -13.33 -13.30
N VAL A 274 12.70 -13.62 -12.00
CA VAL A 274 13.60 -14.62 -11.37
C VAL A 274 13.03 -16.04 -11.44
N ALA A 275 11.94 -16.27 -12.20
CA ALA A 275 11.36 -17.61 -12.40
C ALA A 275 11.98 -18.40 -13.57
N LEU A 276 13.13 -17.94 -14.11
CA LEU A 276 13.88 -18.61 -15.19
C LEU A 276 14.88 -19.65 -14.66
#